data_AF-A0A7V2JJ87-F1
#
_entry.id   AF-A0A7V2JJ87-F1
#
_cell.length_a   1.000
_cell.length_b   1.000
_cell.length_c   1.000
_cell.angle_alpha   90.00
_cell.angle_beta   90.00
_cell.angle_gamma   90.00
#
_symmetry.space_group_name_H-M   'P 1'
#
loop_
_entity.id
_entity.type
_entity.pdbx_description
1 polymer ?
#
loop_
_entity_poly.entity_id
_entity_poly.type
_entity_poly.pdbx_seq_one_letter_code
_entity_poly.pdbx_strand_id
1 'polypeptide(L)'
;ELSAYALRKLTELPFITLYGPSTAEDRTAVFSFNVQGVLPDDIAQLLDADGVAVRTGHHCAQPLVEAFGCSSTVRASGYLYNTKKDIDSLIESLKRAYSLFAS
;
A
#
# COMPACT_ATOMS: atom_id res chain seq x y z
N GLU A 1 -9.85 -12.72 -7.49
CA GLU A 1 -9.29 -13.43 -6.32
C GLU A 1 -8.15 -12.67 -5.62
N LEU A 2 -7.04 -12.33 -6.31
CA LEU A 2 -5.90 -11.61 -5.70
C LEU A 2 -6.26 -10.24 -5.13
N SER A 3 -7.07 -9.45 -5.84
CA SER A 3 -7.55 -8.14 -5.36
C SER A 3 -8.28 -8.26 -4.02
N ALA A 4 -9.21 -9.21 -3.89
CA ALA A 4 -9.93 -9.45 -2.65
C ALA A 4 -9.00 -9.93 -1.51
N TYR A 5 -8.01 -10.76 -1.83
CA TYR A 5 -7.01 -11.22 -0.86
C TYR A 5 -6.15 -10.06 -0.32
N ALA A 6 -5.62 -9.23 -1.21
CA ALA A 6 -4.86 -8.04 -0.85
C ALA A 6 -5.69 -7.04 -0.04
N LEU A 7 -6.93 -6.76 -0.48
CA LEU A 7 -7.83 -5.85 0.23
C LEU A 7 -8.02 -6.29 1.68
N ARG A 8 -8.39 -7.56 1.89
CA ARG A 8 -8.58 -8.12 3.24
C ARG A 8 -7.31 -7.98 4.10
N LYS A 9 -6.16 -8.39 3.56
CA LYS A 9 -4.88 -8.35 4.29
C LYS A 9 -4.45 -6.92 4.65
N LEU A 10 -4.64 -5.95 3.75
CA LEU A 10 -4.30 -4.55 4.00
C LEU A 10 -5.24 -3.91 5.03
N THR A 11 -6.54 -4.22 4.98
CA THR A 11 -7.52 -3.73 5.95
C THR A 11 -7.31 -4.29 7.36
N GLU A 12 -6.67 -5.46 7.50
CA GLU A 12 -6.27 -6.04 8.79
C GLU A 12 -5.11 -5.27 9.47
N LEU A 13 -4.45 -4.32 8.79
CA LEU A 13 -3.35 -3.52 9.33
C LEU A 13 -3.86 -2.18 9.91
N PRO A 14 -3.94 -2.03 11.25
CA PRO A 14 -4.58 -0.86 11.88
C PRO A 14 -3.79 0.45 11.70
N PHE A 15 -2.51 0.35 11.34
CA PHE A 15 -1.62 1.46 11.08
C PHE A 15 -1.65 1.96 9.63
N ILE A 16 -2.49 1.37 8.77
CA ILE A 16 -2.62 1.76 7.36
C ILE A 16 -3.93 2.49 7.12
N THR A 17 -3.83 3.63 6.43
CA THR A 17 -4.96 4.29 5.79
C THR A 17 -5.02 3.84 4.33
N LEU A 18 -6.00 3.02 3.98
CA LEU A 18 -6.22 2.54 2.62
C LEU A 18 -7.20 3.46 1.86
N TYR A 19 -6.83 3.88 0.65
CA TYR A 19 -7.69 4.69 -0.21
C TYR A 19 -8.46 3.85 -1.23
N GLY A 20 -9.67 4.30 -1.55
CA GLY A 20 -10.58 3.65 -2.50
C GLY A 20 -11.68 2.81 -1.85
N PRO A 21 -12.46 2.05 -2.64
CA PRO A 21 -13.61 1.30 -2.17
C PRO A 21 -13.25 0.23 -1.12
N SER A 22 -14.12 0.04 -0.13
CA SER A 22 -13.96 -0.98 0.93
C SER A 22 -14.36 -2.38 0.51
N THR A 23 -14.93 -2.54 -0.69
CA THR A 23 -15.33 -3.83 -1.26
C THR A 23 -14.41 -4.21 -2.42
N ALA A 24 -14.34 -5.50 -2.71
CA ALA A 24 -13.59 -6.03 -3.85
C ALA A 24 -14.39 -5.98 -5.16
N GLU A 25 -15.68 -5.62 -5.10
CA GLU A 25 -16.54 -5.44 -6.27
C GLU A 25 -16.01 -4.28 -7.11
N ASP A 26 -15.83 -4.53 -8.41
CA ASP A 26 -15.24 -3.60 -9.38
C ASP A 26 -13.87 -3.01 -9.00
N ARG A 27 -13.15 -3.65 -8.08
CA ARG A 27 -11.81 -3.22 -7.63
C ARG A 27 -10.70 -4.02 -8.30
N THR A 28 -9.84 -3.32 -9.06
CA THR A 28 -8.59 -3.90 -9.59
C THR A 28 -7.55 -4.09 -8.48
N ALA A 29 -6.49 -4.86 -8.74
CA ALA A 29 -5.42 -5.11 -7.78
C ALA A 29 -4.48 -3.91 -7.59
N VAL A 30 -5.05 -2.71 -7.37
CA VAL A 30 -4.33 -1.46 -7.14
C VAL A 30 -4.73 -0.92 -5.76
N PHE A 31 -3.72 -0.70 -4.93
CA PHE A 31 -3.89 -0.30 -3.54
C PHE A 31 -3.01 0.92 -3.27
N SER A 32 -3.63 2.10 -3.22
CA SER A 32 -3.01 3.31 -2.69
C SER A 32 -3.25 3.39 -1.21
N PHE A 33 -2.21 3.63 -0.42
CA PHE A 33 -2.29 3.69 1.04
C PHE A 33 -1.20 4.56 1.64
N ASN A 34 -1.37 4.92 2.91
CA ASN A 34 -0.35 5.57 3.74
C ASN A 34 -0.20 4.83 5.07
N VAL A 35 1.00 4.87 5.64
CA VAL A 35 1.31 4.30 6.96
C VAL A 35 1.33 5.44 7.98
N GLN A 36 0.63 5.26 9.10
CA GLN A 36 0.51 6.28 10.13
C GLN A 36 1.89 6.68 10.68
N GLY A 37 2.17 7.98 10.66
CA GLY A 37 3.41 8.54 11.22
C GLY A 37 4.65 8.34 10.34
N VAL A 38 4.53 7.78 9.13
CA VAL A 38 5.68 7.52 8.25
C VAL A 38 5.47 8.16 6.88
N LEU A 39 6.51 8.80 6.36
CA LEU A 39 6.47 9.39 5.03
C LEU A 39 6.43 8.29 3.94
N PRO A 40 5.68 8.48 2.85
CA PRO A 40 5.57 7.46 1.79
C PRO A 40 6.91 7.02 1.19
N ASP A 41 7.86 7.94 1.01
CA ASP A 41 9.18 7.64 0.45
C ASP A 41 10.04 6.78 1.39
N ASP A 42 9.86 6.91 2.71
CA ASP A 42 10.56 6.07 3.69
C ASP A 42 9.99 4.64 3.69
N ILE A 43 8.67 4.51 3.56
CA ILE A 43 8.01 3.21 3.37
C ILE A 43 8.51 2.55 2.10
N ALA A 44 8.60 3.27 0.98
CA ALA A 44 9.07 2.70 -0.27
C ALA A 44 10.53 2.24 -0.21
N GLN A 45 11.41 2.99 0.46
CA GLN A 45 12.81 2.59 0.65
C GLN A 45 12.94 1.31 1.49
N LEU A 46 12.16 1.17 2.57
CA LEU A 46 12.17 -0.04 3.39
C LEU A 46 11.61 -1.26 2.64
N LEU A 47 10.51 -1.07 1.91
CA LEU A 47 9.93 -2.13 1.09
C LEU A 47 10.91 -2.58 0.00
N ASP A 48 11.61 -1.64 -0.65
CA ASP A 48 12.65 -1.95 -1.65
C ASP A 48 13.79 -2.80 -1.05
N ALA A 49 14.23 -2.48 0.17
CA ALA A 49 15.25 -3.27 0.88
C ALA A 49 14.80 -4.72 1.18
N ASP A 50 13.50 -4.95 1.34
CA ASP A 50 12.89 -6.29 1.48
C ASP A 50 12.59 -6.96 0.12
N GLY A 51 12.92 -6.31 -1.00
CA GLY A 51 12.65 -6.79 -2.36
C GLY A 51 11.21 -6.57 -2.84
N VAL A 52 10.46 -5.67 -2.20
CA VAL A 52 9.08 -5.33 -2.54
C VAL A 52 9.04 -3.97 -3.26
N ALA A 53 8.85 -4.01 -4.59
CA ALA A 53 8.76 -2.79 -5.37
C ALA A 53 7.38 -2.13 -5.28
N VAL A 54 7.34 -0.86 -4.88
CA VAL A 54 6.14 0.00 -4.86
C VAL A 54 6.45 1.36 -5.50
N ARG A 55 5.43 2.19 -5.70
CA ARG A 55 5.62 3.58 -6.18
C ARG A 55 5.05 4.58 -5.19
N THR A 56 5.71 5.72 -5.04
CA THR A 56 5.23 6.87 -4.25
C THR A 56 4.85 8.06 -5.13
N GLY A 57 4.22 9.05 -4.51
CA GLY A 57 3.89 10.34 -5.12
C GLY A 57 2.40 10.50 -5.43
N HIS A 58 2.08 11.39 -6.36
CA HIS A 58 0.69 11.68 -6.76
C HIS A 58 0.11 10.67 -7.75
N HIS A 59 0.96 9.82 -8.34
CA HIS A 59 0.58 8.88 -9.41
C HIS A 59 -0.12 9.55 -10.61
N CYS A 60 0.28 10.78 -10.95
CA CYS A 60 -0.36 11.64 -11.95
C CYS A 60 -1.83 12.01 -11.62
N ALA A 61 -2.24 11.91 -10.36
CA ALA A 61 -3.59 12.19 -9.86
C ALA A 61 -3.56 13.19 -8.69
N GLN A 62 -2.76 14.25 -8.81
CA GLN A 62 -2.53 15.24 -7.74
C GLN A 62 -3.83 15.80 -7.11
N PRO A 63 -4.85 16.22 -7.88
CA PRO A 63 -6.08 16.75 -7.27
C PRO A 63 -6.79 15.74 -6.36
N LEU A 64 -6.73 14.45 -6.70
CA LEU A 64 -7.34 13.39 -5.89
C LEU A 64 -6.56 13.14 -4.60
N VAL A 65 -5.23 13.15 -4.69
CA VAL A 65 -4.35 12.94 -3.54
C VAL A 65 -4.47 14.10 -2.55
N GLU A 66 -4.55 15.34 -3.06
CA GLU A 66 -4.84 16.54 -2.26
C GLU A 66 -6.24 16.48 -1.62
N ALA A 67 -7.25 15.96 -2.32
CA ALA A 67 -8.60 15.79 -1.76
C ALA A 67 -8.65 14.77 -0.60
N PHE A 68 -7.68 13.86 -0.52
CA PHE A 68 -7.48 12.98 0.65
C PHE A 68 -6.70 13.63 1.80
N GLY A 69 -6.34 14.92 1.67
CA GLY A 69 -5.54 15.65 2.66
C GLY A 69 -4.09 15.19 2.74
N CYS A 70 -3.58 14.54 1.69
CA CYS A 70 -2.23 13.97 1.66
C CYS A 70 -1.38 14.66 0.61
N SER A 71 -0.07 14.77 0.84
CA SER A 71 0.87 15.25 -0.17
C SER A 71 1.35 14.13 -1.10
N SER A 72 1.26 12.86 -0.69
CA SER A 72 1.62 11.72 -1.53
C SER A 72 1.04 10.44 -0.95
N THR A 73 1.03 9.38 -1.74
CA THR A 73 0.64 8.03 -1.28
C THR A 73 1.66 6.99 -1.73
N VAL A 74 1.71 5.87 -1.03
CA VAL A 74 2.33 4.64 -1.53
C VAL A 74 1.31 3.88 -2.37
N ARG A 75 1.72 3.27 -3.47
CA ARG A 75 0.85 2.42 -4.30
C ARG A 75 1.51 1.09 -4.63
N ALA A 76 0.83 0.02 -4.25
CA ALA A 76 1.11 -1.34 -4.71
C ALA A 76 0.11 -1.72 -5.81
N SER A 77 0.62 -2.13 -6.97
CA SER A 77 -0.17 -2.52 -8.14
C SER A 77 0.20 -3.93 -8.55
N GLY A 78 -0.74 -4.86 -8.42
CA GLY A 78 -0.62 -6.23 -8.91
C GLY A 78 -1.16 -6.39 -10.33
N TYR A 79 -0.68 -7.40 -11.03
CA TYR A 79 -1.12 -7.79 -12.36
C TYR A 79 -1.21 -9.32 -12.51
N LEU A 80 -1.41 -9.84 -13.73
CA LEU A 80 -1.67 -11.26 -14.01
C LEU A 80 -0.61 -12.23 -13.47
N TYR A 81 0.63 -11.76 -13.33
CA TYR A 81 1.78 -12.56 -12.91
C TYR A 81 1.98 -12.56 -11.40
N ASN A 82 1.26 -11.70 -10.67
CA ASN A 82 1.42 -11.64 -9.21
C ASN A 82 0.69 -12.78 -8.53
N THR A 83 1.18 -13.13 -7.34
CA THR A 83 0.68 -14.25 -6.54
C THR A 83 0.28 -13.79 -5.14
N LYS A 84 -0.43 -14.67 -4.40
CA LYS A 84 -0.71 -14.41 -2.97
C LYS A 84 0.57 -14.27 -2.15
N LYS A 85 1.64 -14.96 -2.56
CA LYS A 85 2.96 -14.86 -1.91
C LYS A 85 3.54 -13.45 -2.04
N ASP A 86 3.37 -12.80 -3.19
CA ASP A 86 3.83 -11.41 -3.37
C ASP A 86 3.07 -10.45 -2.44
N ILE A 87 1.76 -10.69 -2.27
CA ILE A 87 0.93 -9.94 -1.33
C ILE A 87 1.38 -10.21 0.11
N ASP A 88 1.67 -11.46 0.47
CA ASP A 88 2.16 -11.79 1.80
C ASP A 88 3.52 -11.12 2.08
N SER A 89 4.44 -11.10 1.11
CA SER A 89 5.70 -10.35 1.21
C SER A 89 5.49 -8.86 1.44
N LEU A 90 4.55 -8.24 0.70
CA LEU A 90 4.17 -6.83 0.92
C LEU A 90 3.68 -6.60 2.35
N ILE A 91 2.82 -7.48 2.87
CA ILE A 91 2.23 -7.34 4.21
C ILE A 91 3.28 -7.48 5.32
N GLU A 92 4.17 -8.46 5.20
CA GLU A 92 5.24 -8.66 6.18
C GLU A 92 6.26 -7.51 6.15
N SER A 93 6.59 -7.00 4.97
CA SER A 93 7.45 -5.82 4.84
C SER A 93 6.81 -4.56 5.44
N LEU A 94 5.50 -4.35 5.23
CA LEU A 94 4.77 -3.22 5.85
C LEU A 94 4.75 -3.29 7.38
N LYS A 95 4.58 -4.48 7.96
CA LYS A 95 4.65 -4.67 9.42
C LYS A 95 6.04 -4.37 9.96
N ARG A 96 7.09 -4.86 9.27
CA ARG A 96 8.48 -4.57 9.62
C ARG A 96 8.74 -3.06 9.55
N ALA A 97 8.33 -2.41 8.46
CA ALA A 97 8.50 -0.98 8.27
C ALA A 97 7.83 -0.17 9.39
N TYR A 98 6.57 -0.49 9.71
CA TYR A 98 5.87 0.16 10.82
C TYR A 98 6.57 -0.07 12.16
N SER A 99 7.06 -1.27 12.45
CA SER A 99 7.76 -1.56 13.71
C SER A 99 9.04 -0.76 13.90
N LEU A 100 9.73 -0.38 12.82
CA LEU A 100 10.95 0.43 12.88
C LEU A 100 10.63 1.90 13.21
N PHE A 101 9.54 2.44 12.67
CA PHE A 101 9.15 3.84 12.86
C PHE A 101 8.20 4.10 14.03
N ALA A 102 7.52 3.06 14.54
CA ALA A 102 6.70 3.16 15.74
C ALA A 102 7.51 3.17 17.05
N SER A 103 8.85 3.26 16.93
CA SER A 103 9.83 3.34 18.03
C SER A 103 9.91 4.74 18.63
#